data_AF-A0A2P7MWX6-F1
#
_entry.id   AF-A0A2P7MWX6-F1
#
_cell.length_a   1.000
_cell.length_b   1.000
_cell.length_c   1.000
_cell.angle_alpha   90.00
_cell.angle_beta   90.00
_cell.angle_gamma   90.00
#
_symmetry.space_group_name_H-M   'P 1'
#
loop_
_entity.id
_entity.type
_entity.pdbx_description
1 polymer ?
#
loop_
_entity_poly.entity_id
_entity_poly.type
_entity_poly.pdbx_seq_one_letter_code
_entity_poly.pdbx_strand_id
1 'polypeptide(L)'
;MDGTTLRGEIRVKRYRLSKQGDQAILGAHCQLLKRYLDFNSQSLQRCLDLESGQLIDDLPAFLEASHAASQQGQLDRLYQSHQDELAVLLYVGRADGVLQRREKELIAHYLVGRFTGGSLQVEEIARDLAWKPVPNHDDFKLATQRLAQLEASLKKQIVQLCRQLIEVKETLDGDEEASIAEVIALLQP
;
A
#
# COMPACT_ATOMS: atom_id res chain seq x y z
N MET A 1 -19.42 32.71 -23.23
CA MET A 1 -19.77 31.72 -22.21
C MET A 1 -21.23 31.96 -21.86
N ASP A 2 -22.03 30.93 -22.01
CA ASP A 2 -23.51 30.86 -21.95
C ASP A 2 -24.07 30.72 -20.52
N GLY A 3 -23.24 30.97 -19.49
CA GLY A 3 -23.66 30.99 -18.08
C GLY A 3 -23.86 29.61 -17.44
N THR A 4 -23.83 28.52 -18.22
CA THR A 4 -24.02 27.13 -17.78
C THR A 4 -22.73 26.34 -17.62
N THR A 5 -21.63 26.83 -18.22
CA THR A 5 -20.32 26.16 -18.20
C THR A 5 -19.36 26.88 -17.26
N LEU A 6 -18.88 26.18 -16.24
CA LEU A 6 -17.84 26.67 -15.33
C LEU A 6 -16.47 26.15 -15.77
N ARG A 7 -15.50 27.07 -15.89
CA ARG A 7 -14.08 26.74 -16.04
C ARG A 7 -13.39 26.99 -14.71
N GLY A 8 -12.60 26.03 -14.25
CA GLY A 8 -11.83 26.17 -13.02
C GLY A 8 -10.74 25.13 -12.91
N GLU A 9 -9.81 25.39 -12.00
CA GLU A 9 -8.72 24.48 -11.66
C GLU A 9 -9.10 23.65 -10.44
N ILE A 10 -8.77 22.36 -10.49
CA ILE A 10 -8.99 21.44 -9.39
C ILE A 10 -7.68 20.74 -9.04
N ARG A 11 -7.46 20.49 -7.75
CA ARG A 11 -6.39 19.61 -7.28
C ARG A 11 -7.01 18.30 -6.80
N VAL A 12 -6.86 17.24 -7.61
CA VAL A 12 -7.38 15.91 -7.28
C VAL A 12 -6.61 15.35 -6.09
N LYS A 13 -7.34 14.82 -5.11
CA LYS A 13 -6.77 14.16 -3.92
C LYS A 13 -7.10 12.68 -3.85
N ARG A 14 -8.24 12.29 -4.40
CA ARG A 14 -8.71 10.92 -4.49
C ARG A 14 -9.56 10.79 -5.74
N TYR A 15 -9.66 9.58 -6.26
CA TYR A 15 -10.62 9.25 -7.30
C TYR A 15 -11.24 7.89 -7.00
N ARG A 16 -12.40 7.64 -7.61
CA ARG A 16 -13.03 6.31 -7.63
C ARG A 16 -13.52 6.05 -9.04
N LEU A 17 -13.24 4.86 -9.54
CA LEU A 17 -13.76 4.42 -10.83
C LEU A 17 -15.10 3.72 -10.64
N SER A 18 -15.94 3.74 -11.68
CA SER A 18 -17.10 2.86 -11.78
C SER A 18 -16.66 1.39 -11.79
N LYS A 19 -17.60 0.47 -11.58
CA LYS A 19 -17.32 -0.97 -11.70
C LYS A 19 -16.82 -1.37 -13.10
N GLN A 20 -17.18 -0.59 -14.12
CA GLN A 20 -16.81 -0.82 -15.51
C GLN A 20 -15.50 -0.10 -15.89
N GLY A 21 -14.96 0.77 -15.02
CA GLY A 21 -13.75 1.54 -15.27
C GLY A 21 -13.93 2.73 -16.22
N ASP A 22 -15.13 2.93 -16.77
CA ASP A 22 -15.44 3.93 -17.80
C ASP A 22 -15.75 5.33 -17.25
N GLN A 23 -15.96 5.45 -15.95
CA GLN A 23 -16.35 6.71 -15.29
C GLN A 23 -15.54 6.91 -14.02
N ALA A 24 -15.30 8.16 -13.67
CA ALA A 24 -14.56 8.55 -12.48
C ALA A 24 -15.30 9.60 -11.66
N ILE A 25 -15.27 9.45 -10.34
CA ILE A 25 -15.62 10.51 -9.39
C ILE A 25 -14.32 11.04 -8.79
N LEU A 26 -14.02 12.32 -9.03
CA LEU A 26 -12.85 13.01 -8.52
C LEU A 26 -13.18 13.73 -7.22
N GLY A 27 -12.57 13.34 -6.11
CA GLY A 27 -12.56 14.15 -4.90
C GLY A 27 -11.42 15.17 -4.98
N ALA A 28 -11.76 16.45 -5.17
CA ALA A 28 -10.78 17.48 -5.47
C ALA A 28 -11.05 18.79 -4.76
N HIS A 29 -9.97 19.53 -4.46
CA HIS A 29 -10.09 20.92 -4.01
C HIS A 29 -10.30 21.83 -5.22
N CYS A 30 -11.44 22.51 -5.27
CA CYS A 30 -11.77 23.47 -6.32
C CYS A 30 -11.16 24.84 -6.02
N GLN A 31 -10.29 25.37 -6.88
CA GLN A 31 -9.68 26.68 -6.68
C GLN A 31 -10.68 27.82 -6.79
N LEU A 32 -11.66 27.71 -7.69
CA LEU A 32 -12.67 28.74 -7.89
C LEU A 32 -13.59 28.87 -6.67
N LEU A 33 -14.02 27.74 -6.10
CA LEU A 33 -14.97 27.70 -4.98
C LEU A 33 -14.31 27.58 -3.61
N LYS A 34 -12.98 27.46 -3.54
CA LYS A 34 -12.17 27.36 -2.31
C LYS A 34 -12.66 26.29 -1.33
N ARG A 35 -13.14 25.15 -1.85
CA ARG A 35 -13.65 24.02 -1.06
C ARG A 35 -13.43 22.68 -1.77
N TYR A 36 -13.50 21.60 -0.99
CA TYR A 36 -13.50 20.24 -1.53
C TYR A 36 -14.86 19.87 -2.10
N LEU A 37 -14.85 19.27 -3.29
CA LEU A 37 -16.04 18.79 -4.00
C LEU A 37 -15.72 17.47 -4.70
N ASP A 38 -16.77 16.71 -4.96
CA ASP A 38 -16.72 15.56 -5.85
C ASP A 38 -17.16 15.99 -7.27
N PHE A 39 -16.39 15.63 -8.30
CA PHE A 39 -16.67 15.91 -9.70
C PHE A 39 -16.90 14.60 -10.46
N ASN A 40 -18.03 14.46 -11.14
CA ASN A 40 -18.30 13.33 -12.02
C ASN A 40 -17.65 13.56 -13.39
N SER A 41 -16.83 12.63 -13.86
CA SER A 41 -16.17 12.70 -15.17
C SER A 41 -17.15 12.91 -16.32
N GLN A 42 -18.36 12.35 -16.24
CA GLN A 42 -19.40 12.51 -17.25
C GLN A 42 -19.94 13.95 -17.35
N SER A 43 -19.76 14.77 -16.31
CA SER A 43 -20.16 16.18 -16.31
C SER A 43 -19.04 17.11 -16.79
N LEU A 44 -17.85 16.59 -17.06
CA LEU A 44 -16.72 17.37 -17.54
C LEU A 44 -16.73 17.42 -19.07
N GLN A 45 -16.88 18.61 -19.64
CA GLN A 45 -16.86 18.78 -21.09
C GLN A 45 -15.44 18.71 -21.66
N ARG A 46 -14.45 19.27 -20.94
CA ARG A 46 -13.04 19.29 -21.32
C ARG A 46 -12.18 19.24 -20.06
N CYS A 47 -11.17 18.39 -20.07
CA CYS A 47 -10.19 18.29 -19.00
C CYS A 47 -8.79 18.49 -19.57
N LEU A 48 -7.95 19.25 -18.87
CA LEU A 48 -6.59 19.58 -19.28
C LEU A 48 -5.67 19.23 -18.12
N ASP A 49 -4.60 18.49 -18.40
CA ASP A 49 -3.51 18.38 -17.45
C ASP A 49 -2.71 19.70 -17.45
N LEU A 50 -2.63 20.33 -16.28
CA LEU A 50 -1.94 21.61 -16.14
C LEU A 50 -0.42 21.48 -16.21
N GLU A 51 0.14 20.29 -15.94
CA GLU A 51 1.58 20.06 -15.98
C GLU A 51 2.07 19.91 -17.42
N SER A 52 1.46 19.00 -18.19
CA SER A 52 1.84 18.78 -19.60
C SER A 52 1.18 19.75 -20.58
N GLY A 53 0.10 20.42 -20.18
CA GLY A 53 -0.73 21.22 -21.08
C GLY A 53 -1.53 20.38 -22.09
N GLN A 54 -1.59 19.05 -21.92
CA GLN A 54 -2.32 18.16 -22.83
C GLN A 54 -3.79 18.04 -22.43
N LEU A 55 -4.66 17.93 -23.44
CA LEU A 55 -6.06 17.61 -23.24
C LEU A 55 -6.17 16.14 -22.81
N ILE A 56 -6.97 15.89 -21.78
CA ILE A 56 -7.26 14.54 -21.29
C ILE A 56 -8.57 14.07 -21.91
N ASP A 57 -8.47 13.20 -22.90
CA ASP A 57 -9.64 12.62 -23.60
C ASP A 57 -10.25 11.45 -22.82
N ASP A 58 -9.41 10.62 -22.20
CA ASP A 58 -9.81 9.50 -21.33
C ASP A 58 -9.33 9.78 -19.90
N LEU A 59 -10.22 10.38 -19.10
CA LEU A 59 -9.92 10.74 -17.73
C LEU A 59 -9.69 9.51 -16.83
N PRO A 60 -10.52 8.45 -16.85
CA PRO A 60 -10.22 7.22 -16.13
C PRO A 60 -8.82 6.66 -16.41
N ALA A 61 -8.47 6.45 -17.69
CA ALA A 61 -7.16 5.90 -18.04
C ALA A 61 -6.00 6.81 -17.61
N PHE A 62 -6.18 8.14 -17.75
CA PHE A 62 -5.20 9.11 -17.28
C PHE A 62 -4.97 9.03 -15.76
N LEU A 63 -6.04 8.90 -14.97
CA LEU A 63 -5.93 8.79 -13.51
C LEU A 63 -5.25 7.50 -13.08
N GLU A 64 -5.57 6.37 -13.73
CA GLU A 64 -4.91 5.10 -13.46
C GLU A 64 -3.42 5.15 -13.79
N ALA A 65 -3.06 5.69 -14.96
CA ALA A 65 -1.66 5.85 -15.36
C ALA A 65 -0.91 6.78 -14.39
N SER A 66 -1.51 7.92 -14.02
CA SER A 66 -0.95 8.86 -13.05
C SER A 66 -0.77 8.21 -11.68
N HIS A 67 -1.75 7.45 -11.22
CA HIS A 67 -1.67 6.72 -9.98
C HIS A 67 -0.58 5.66 -10.03
N ALA A 68 -0.52 4.86 -11.11
CA ALA A 68 0.48 3.83 -11.29
C ALA A 68 1.91 4.39 -11.30
N ALA A 69 2.12 5.57 -11.88
CA ALA A 69 3.41 6.26 -11.86
C ALA A 69 3.73 6.89 -10.48
N SER A 70 2.71 7.24 -9.70
CA SER A 70 2.89 7.88 -8.39
C SER A 70 3.54 6.97 -7.35
N GLN A 71 4.11 7.59 -6.31
CA GLN A 71 4.64 6.88 -5.15
C GLN A 71 3.58 6.01 -4.45
N GLN A 72 2.34 6.51 -4.32
CA GLN A 72 1.26 5.73 -3.71
C GLN A 72 0.94 4.48 -4.54
N GLY A 73 0.87 4.60 -5.86
CA GLY A 73 0.65 3.45 -6.72
C GLY A 73 1.80 2.45 -6.70
N GLN A 74 3.05 2.90 -6.49
CA GLN A 74 4.17 2.01 -6.23
C GLN A 74 4.00 1.26 -4.90
N LEU A 75 3.62 1.95 -3.82
CA LEU A 75 3.33 1.33 -2.52
C LEU A 75 2.21 0.30 -2.63
N ASP A 76 1.11 0.63 -3.32
CA ASP A 76 -0.02 -0.27 -3.51
C ASP A 76 0.40 -1.55 -4.26
N ARG A 77 1.21 -1.42 -5.32
CA ARG A 77 1.78 -2.58 -6.02
C ARG A 77 2.73 -3.40 -5.15
N LEU A 78 3.58 -2.74 -4.35
CA LEU A 78 4.47 -3.42 -3.40
C LEU A 78 3.66 -4.30 -2.46
N TYR A 79 2.63 -3.74 -1.83
CA TYR A 79 1.83 -4.48 -0.85
C TYR A 79 0.96 -5.54 -1.49
N GLN A 80 0.42 -5.29 -2.68
CA GLN A 80 -0.33 -6.31 -3.40
C GLN A 80 0.55 -7.50 -3.80
N SER A 81 1.80 -7.24 -4.22
CA SER A 81 2.73 -8.29 -4.65
C SER A 81 3.36 -9.08 -3.49
N HIS A 82 3.36 -8.53 -2.28
CA HIS A 82 3.97 -9.13 -1.09
C HIS A 82 2.99 -9.23 0.09
N GLN A 83 1.70 -9.38 -0.21
CA GLN A 83 0.64 -9.32 0.79
C GLN A 83 0.79 -10.40 1.88
N ASP A 84 1.19 -11.61 1.49
CA ASP A 84 1.30 -12.74 2.41
C ASP A 84 2.54 -12.58 3.30
N GLU A 85 3.69 -12.16 2.74
CA GLU A 85 4.87 -11.82 3.56
C GLU A 85 4.57 -10.69 4.53
N LEU A 86 3.92 -9.62 4.05
CA LEU A 86 3.58 -8.47 4.88
C LEU A 86 2.62 -8.86 6.01
N ALA A 87 1.63 -9.72 5.73
CA ALA A 87 0.71 -10.19 6.74
C ALA A 87 1.43 -10.91 7.88
N VAL A 88 2.35 -11.83 7.55
CA VAL A 88 3.16 -12.54 8.55
C VAL A 88 4.06 -11.59 9.33
N LEU A 89 4.77 -10.69 8.65
CA LEU A 89 5.69 -9.76 9.31
C LEU A 89 4.98 -8.74 10.20
N LEU A 90 3.81 -8.24 9.78
CA LEU A 90 3.01 -7.33 10.60
C LEU A 90 2.38 -8.03 11.80
N TYR A 91 1.92 -9.28 11.64
CA TYR A 91 1.35 -10.05 12.74
C TYR A 91 2.41 -10.32 13.81
N VAL A 92 3.58 -10.84 13.42
CA VAL A 92 4.70 -11.11 14.33
C VAL A 92 5.23 -9.82 14.96
N GLY A 93 5.44 -8.76 14.16
CA GLY A 93 6.00 -7.51 14.66
C GLY A 93 5.08 -6.70 15.57
N ARG A 94 3.75 -6.90 15.52
CA ARG A 94 2.76 -6.15 16.32
C ARG A 94 1.96 -7.00 17.31
N ALA A 95 2.47 -8.14 17.72
CA ALA A 95 1.84 -8.90 18.82
C ALA A 95 1.61 -8.03 20.08
N ASP A 96 2.55 -7.13 20.39
CA ASP A 96 2.50 -6.15 21.48
C ASP A 96 1.72 -4.84 21.19
N GLY A 97 1.12 -4.72 19.99
CA GLY A 97 0.27 -3.62 19.58
C GLY A 97 0.95 -2.46 18.85
N VAL A 98 2.29 -2.29 18.88
CA VAL A 98 2.97 -1.18 18.17
C VAL A 98 4.30 -1.59 17.56
N LEU A 99 4.41 -1.43 16.24
CA LEU A 99 5.65 -1.65 15.50
C LEU A 99 6.64 -0.51 15.77
N GLN A 100 7.73 -0.83 16.45
CA GLN A 100 8.82 0.07 16.77
C GLN A 100 9.53 0.57 15.50
N ARG A 101 10.31 1.64 15.66
CA ARG A 101 11.04 2.24 14.54
C ARG A 101 11.95 1.24 13.83
N ARG A 102 12.74 0.48 14.59
CA ARG A 102 13.71 -0.47 14.05
C ARG A 102 13.04 -1.66 13.35
N GLU A 103 11.90 -2.12 13.85
CA GLU A 103 11.10 -3.17 13.21
C GLU A 103 10.51 -2.71 11.88
N LYS A 104 9.97 -1.48 11.82
CA LYS A 104 9.52 -0.88 10.56
C LYS A 104 10.65 -0.78 9.54
N GLU A 105 11.83 -0.37 9.98
CA GLU A 105 13.01 -0.29 9.13
C GLU A 105 13.42 -1.68 8.63
N LEU A 106 13.42 -2.73 9.46
CA LEU A 106 13.72 -4.10 9.05
C LEU A 106 12.76 -4.61 7.96
N ILE A 107 11.45 -4.47 8.18
CA ILE A 107 10.43 -4.86 7.19
C ILE A 107 10.59 -4.05 5.91
N ALA A 108 10.83 -2.74 6.02
CA ALA A 108 11.00 -1.87 4.86
C ALA A 108 12.23 -2.25 4.02
N HIS A 109 13.39 -2.53 4.63
CA HIS A 109 14.58 -2.99 3.90
C HIS A 109 14.32 -4.30 3.16
N TYR A 110 13.64 -5.25 3.80
CA TYR A 110 13.24 -6.50 3.17
C TYR A 110 12.35 -6.26 1.95
N LEU A 111 11.32 -5.42 2.09
CA LEU A 111 10.39 -5.11 1.01
C LEU A 111 11.05 -4.37 -0.16
N VAL A 112 11.97 -3.42 0.11
CA VAL A 112 12.76 -2.76 -0.95
C VAL A 112 13.57 -3.80 -1.74
N GLY A 113 14.23 -4.73 -1.07
CA GLY A 113 15.02 -5.77 -1.73
C GLY A 113 14.19 -6.76 -2.56
N ARG A 114 12.91 -6.90 -2.27
CA ARG A 114 11.98 -7.82 -2.96
C ARG A 114 11.20 -7.16 -4.10
N PHE A 115 11.02 -5.84 -4.05
CA PHE A 115 10.15 -5.14 -4.98
C PHE A 115 10.83 -4.81 -6.31
N THR A 116 10.27 -5.36 -7.39
CA THR A 116 10.73 -5.09 -8.76
C THR A 116 9.86 -4.05 -9.49
N GLY A 117 8.79 -3.56 -8.86
CA GLY A 117 7.75 -2.72 -9.49
C GLY A 117 7.96 -1.21 -9.39
N GLY A 118 9.13 -0.77 -8.94
CA GLY A 118 9.46 0.64 -8.72
C GLY A 118 10.74 0.85 -7.90
N SER A 119 10.96 2.09 -7.45
CA SER A 119 12.12 2.50 -6.66
C SER A 119 11.64 3.26 -5.43
N LEU A 120 11.08 2.52 -4.46
CA LEU A 120 10.66 3.05 -3.17
C LEU A 120 11.85 3.11 -2.21
N GLN A 121 11.91 4.16 -1.40
CA GLN A 121 12.88 4.29 -0.32
C GLN A 121 12.39 3.61 0.95
N VAL A 122 13.34 3.16 1.78
CA VAL A 122 13.05 2.48 3.05
C VAL A 122 12.19 3.37 3.95
N GLU A 123 12.50 4.67 4.03
CA GLU A 123 11.80 5.63 4.88
C GLU A 123 10.33 5.83 4.47
N GLU A 124 10.02 5.63 3.19
CA GLU A 124 8.67 5.79 2.64
C GLU A 124 7.81 4.61 3.06
N ILE A 125 8.33 3.39 2.89
CA ILE A 125 7.66 2.16 3.31
C ILE A 125 7.51 2.16 4.84
N ALA A 126 8.59 2.45 5.58
CA ALA A 126 8.56 2.48 7.05
C ALA A 126 7.52 3.48 7.59
N ARG A 127 7.36 4.63 6.94
CA ARG A 127 6.32 5.61 7.31
C ARG A 127 4.92 5.09 7.06
N ASP A 128 4.70 4.41 5.94
CA ASP A 128 3.39 3.88 5.58
C ASP A 128 2.99 2.64 6.41
N LEU A 129 3.95 1.79 6.80
CA LEU A 129 3.74 0.64 7.71
C LEU A 129 3.10 1.05 9.04
N ALA A 130 3.41 2.26 9.54
CA ALA A 130 2.83 2.77 10.78
C ALA A 130 1.29 2.80 10.77
N TRP A 131 0.68 2.91 9.60
CA TRP A 131 -0.77 3.02 9.42
C TRP A 131 -1.43 1.74 8.90
N LYS A 132 -0.66 0.70 8.58
CA LYS A 132 -1.22 -0.58 8.13
C LYS A 132 -1.96 -1.26 9.27
N PRO A 133 -3.10 -1.92 9.00
CA PRO A 133 -3.77 -2.74 10.00
C PRO A 133 -2.92 -3.97 10.33
N VAL A 134 -3.05 -4.47 11.56
CA VAL A 134 -2.56 -5.81 11.91
C VAL A 134 -3.55 -6.83 11.34
N PRO A 135 -3.08 -7.85 10.62
CA PRO A 135 -3.95 -8.96 10.23
C PRO A 135 -4.53 -9.65 11.47
N ASN A 136 -5.72 -10.24 11.34
CA ASN A 136 -6.19 -11.16 12.37
C ASN A 136 -5.44 -12.51 12.26
N HIS A 137 -5.63 -13.37 13.26
CA HIS A 137 -4.97 -14.68 13.31
C HIS A 137 -5.31 -15.59 12.11
N ASP A 138 -6.54 -15.54 11.58
CA ASP A 138 -6.94 -16.36 10.44
C ASP A 138 -6.24 -15.92 9.13
N ASP A 139 -6.16 -14.61 8.90
CA ASP A 139 -5.42 -14.02 7.78
C ASP A 139 -3.92 -14.34 7.88
N PHE A 140 -3.35 -14.24 9.08
CA PHE A 140 -1.96 -14.63 9.36
C PHE A 140 -1.70 -16.11 9.04
N LYS A 141 -2.58 -17.01 9.50
CA LYS A 141 -2.44 -18.44 9.27
C LYS A 141 -2.55 -18.78 7.78
N LEU A 142 -3.51 -18.18 7.09
CA LEU A 142 -3.68 -18.36 5.65
C LEU A 142 -2.46 -17.87 4.87
N ALA A 143 -1.92 -16.71 5.23
CA ALA A 143 -0.69 -16.19 4.64
C ALA A 143 0.49 -17.14 4.88
N THR A 144 0.70 -17.60 6.12
CA THR A 144 1.78 -18.53 6.47
C THR A 144 1.70 -19.84 5.66
N GLN A 145 0.49 -20.39 5.48
CA GLN A 145 0.27 -21.57 4.64
C GLN A 145 0.61 -21.35 3.17
N ARG A 146 0.30 -20.17 2.62
CA ARG A 146 0.68 -19.81 1.24
C ARG A 146 2.19 -19.67 1.11
N LEU A 147 2.83 -19.02 2.09
CA LEU A 147 4.29 -18.87 2.12
C LEU A 147 5.02 -20.21 2.24
N ALA A 148 4.42 -21.23 2.85
CA ALA A 148 5.00 -22.57 2.94
C ALA A 148 5.24 -23.21 1.57
N GLN A 149 4.49 -22.79 0.54
CA GLN A 149 4.62 -23.25 -0.85
C GLN A 149 5.74 -22.55 -1.63
N LEU A 150 6.39 -21.54 -1.04
CA LEU A 150 7.49 -20.81 -1.68
C LEU A 150 8.81 -21.60 -1.60
N GLU A 151 9.77 -21.13 -2.39
CA GLU A 151 11.13 -21.65 -2.42
C GLU A 151 11.81 -21.60 -1.04
N ALA A 152 12.64 -22.60 -0.75
CA ALA A 152 13.27 -22.76 0.56
C ALA A 152 14.14 -21.56 0.97
N SER A 153 14.77 -20.88 0.01
CA SER A 153 15.57 -19.67 0.27
C SER A 153 14.71 -18.52 0.81
N LEU A 154 13.53 -18.30 0.22
CA LEU A 154 12.63 -17.23 0.62
C LEU A 154 11.99 -17.53 1.98
N LYS A 155 11.59 -18.78 2.22
CA LYS A 155 11.12 -19.23 3.54
C LYS A 155 12.14 -18.96 4.64
N LYS A 156 13.42 -19.27 4.39
CA LYS A 156 14.52 -18.98 5.33
C LYS A 156 14.68 -17.49 5.61
N GLN A 157 14.58 -16.64 4.57
CA GLN A 157 14.65 -15.18 4.74
C GLN A 157 13.51 -14.65 5.62
N ILE A 158 12.28 -15.10 5.39
CA ILE A 158 11.11 -14.69 6.16
C ILE A 158 11.26 -15.12 7.63
N VAL A 159 11.64 -16.38 7.88
CA VAL A 159 11.88 -16.88 9.25
C VAL A 159 12.99 -16.08 9.95
N GLN A 160 14.09 -15.80 9.25
CA GLN A 160 15.17 -14.99 9.81
C GLN A 160 14.71 -13.58 10.15
N LEU A 161 13.88 -12.97 9.30
CA LEU A 161 13.33 -11.65 9.56
C LEU A 161 12.38 -11.66 10.76
N CYS A 162 11.50 -12.66 10.90
CA CYS A 162 10.67 -12.84 12.09
C CYS A 162 11.50 -12.95 13.37
N ARG A 163 12.62 -13.70 13.35
CA ARG A 163 13.54 -13.77 14.49
C ARG A 163 14.13 -12.41 14.83
N GLN A 164 14.57 -11.65 13.82
CA GLN A 164 15.11 -10.30 14.02
C GLN A 164 14.08 -9.33 14.58
N LEU A 165 12.81 -9.43 14.20
CA LEU A 165 11.73 -8.60 14.77
C LEU A 165 11.58 -8.86 16.26
N ILE A 166 11.56 -10.13 16.66
CA ILE A 166 11.51 -10.54 18.06
C ILE A 166 12.75 -10.08 18.85
N GLU A 167 13.95 -10.22 18.28
CA GLU A 167 15.21 -9.80 18.94
C GLU A 167 15.31 -8.29 19.16
N VAL A 168 14.55 -7.47 18.43
CA VAL A 168 14.48 -6.02 18.69
C VAL A 168 13.79 -5.73 20.02
N LYS A 169 13.00 -6.66 20.56
CA LYS A 169 12.28 -6.51 21.82
C LYS A 169 13.14 -6.99 22.99
N GLU A 170 13.24 -6.18 24.04
CA GLU A 170 14.01 -6.53 25.24
C GLU A 170 13.35 -7.63 26.08
N THR A 171 12.04 -7.80 25.94
CA THR A 171 11.24 -8.85 26.60
C THR A 171 10.21 -9.39 25.64
N LEU A 172 10.20 -10.70 25.47
CA LEU A 172 9.19 -11.44 24.71
C LEU A 172 7.95 -11.65 25.57
N ASP A 173 6.76 -11.46 25.00
CA ASP A 173 5.52 -11.98 25.57
C ASP A 173 5.17 -13.38 25.03
N GLY A 174 4.21 -14.06 25.65
CA GLY A 174 3.84 -15.42 25.28
C GLY A 174 3.19 -15.54 23.90
N ASP A 175 2.63 -14.46 23.37
CA ASP A 175 1.95 -14.45 22.07
C ASP A 175 2.95 -14.36 20.92
N GLU A 176 4.08 -13.65 21.13
CA GLU A 176 5.20 -13.59 20.20
C GLU A 176 5.90 -14.95 20.04
N GLU A 177 6.15 -15.66 21.15
CA GLU A 177 6.76 -16.99 21.13
C GLU A 177 5.88 -18.00 20.38
N ALA A 178 4.56 -17.97 20.60
CA ALA A 178 3.61 -18.83 19.90
C ALA A 178 3.57 -18.52 18.40
N SER A 179 3.52 -17.24 18.03
CA SER A 179 3.46 -16.81 16.64
C SER A 179 4.70 -17.22 15.85
N ILE A 180 5.91 -17.03 16.41
CA ILE A 180 7.13 -17.46 15.72
C ILE A 180 7.29 -18.98 15.68
N ALA A 181 6.85 -19.70 16.71
CA ALA A 181 6.85 -21.16 16.69
C ALA A 181 5.98 -21.69 15.55
N GLU A 182 4.81 -21.09 15.31
CA GLU A 182 3.94 -21.44 14.18
C GLU A 182 4.62 -21.14 12.83
N VAL A 183 5.23 -19.96 12.67
CA VAL A 183 5.96 -19.60 11.44
C VAL A 183 7.11 -20.58 11.18
N ILE A 184 7.90 -20.91 12.20
CA ILE A 184 9.02 -21.86 12.07
C ILE A 184 8.51 -23.25 11.69
N ALA A 185 7.48 -23.75 12.38
CA ALA A 185 6.92 -25.08 12.13
C ALA A 185 6.39 -25.25 10.69
N LEU A 186 5.83 -24.18 10.10
CA LEU A 186 5.24 -24.22 8.77
C LEU A 186 6.24 -23.89 7.64
N LEU A 187 7.20 -23.00 7.88
CA LEU A 187 8.14 -22.54 6.84
C LEU A 187 9.47 -23.30 6.84
N GLN A 188 9.82 -23.99 7.93
CA GLN A 188 11.00 -24.85 8.07
C GLN A 188 10.63 -26.24 8.61
N PRO A 189 9.80 -27.03 7.89
CA PRO A 189 9.50 -28.40 8.29
C PRO A 189 10.71 -29.33 8.17
#